data_AF-A0A128FJW3-F1
#
_entry.id   AF-A0A128FJW3-F1
#
_cell.length_a   1.000
_cell.length_b   1.000
_cell.length_c   1.000
_cell.angle_alpha   90.00
_cell.angle_beta   90.00
_cell.angle_gamma   90.00
#
_symmetry.space_group_name_H-M   'P 1'
#
loop_
_entity.id
_entity.type
_entity.pdbx_description
1 polymer ?
#
loop_
_entity_poly.entity_id
_entity_poly.type
_entity_poly.pdbx_seq_one_letter_code
_entity_poly.pdbx_strand_id
1 'polypeptide(L)'
;MNSSCDDDSLPLFSNEFSPSSSSENNPNSSPTQEPQKLIERDLDSYPVHLKEEAIKRFRLLAFINKNLNGGWTPKNLNPLILQHFEETGQSDPPKSRVVCNWRKSYELSGGKITALVPKHHRKGNYELKNTGDGPIFHDALERFLNARRSSIATAYEYYKDQVLLSNERVVEGQIEPLSYSGFKKRIKQLPPYQVAVARHGKFMADQWYGHFSAHKPPTRILEKVEIDHTPLDLILIDDELLVPLGRPYLTLLVDVFSSCIVGFHLGYRAPSYDSVSKAIIHATKPKDYLHSIASDFQHDWPCSGKIETLNSCS
;
A
#
# COMPACT_ATOMS: atom_id res chain seq x y z
N MET A 1 -85.02 -8.39 -12.84
CA MET A 1 -84.48 -7.12 -13.36
C MET A 1 -82.97 -7.23 -13.33
N ASN A 2 -82.35 -7.16 -14.52
CA ASN A 2 -81.00 -6.65 -14.88
C ASN A 2 -79.88 -6.72 -13.82
N SER A 3 -78.64 -7.07 -14.11
CA SER A 3 -77.87 -7.36 -15.32
C SER A 3 -76.42 -7.57 -14.85
N SER A 4 -75.69 -8.47 -15.50
CA SER A 4 -74.23 -8.55 -15.78
C SER A 4 -73.22 -7.79 -14.89
N CYS A 5 -72.10 -8.36 -14.46
CA CYS A 5 -71.01 -8.94 -15.27
C CYS A 5 -70.04 -9.75 -14.38
N ASP A 6 -69.56 -10.88 -14.92
CA ASP A 6 -68.17 -11.39 -15.01
C ASP A 6 -67.27 -11.33 -13.74
N ASP A 7 -66.46 -12.31 -13.34
CA ASP A 7 -65.79 -13.34 -14.14
C ASP A 7 -65.21 -14.46 -13.24
N ASP A 8 -65.29 -15.67 -13.78
CA ASP A 8 -64.42 -16.83 -13.71
C ASP A 8 -63.79 -17.42 -12.41
N SER A 9 -64.26 -18.64 -12.14
CA SER A 9 -63.49 -19.89 -11.93
C SER A 9 -62.70 -20.14 -10.63
N LEU A 10 -63.36 -20.90 -9.74
CA LEU A 10 -62.78 -21.94 -8.87
C LEU A 10 -62.14 -23.09 -9.72
N PRO A 11 -61.48 -24.11 -9.15
CA PRO A 11 -60.65 -24.20 -7.94
C PRO A 11 -59.28 -24.90 -8.17
N LEU A 12 -58.35 -24.64 -7.25
CA LEU A 12 -57.29 -25.50 -6.70
C LEU A 12 -57.08 -26.88 -7.38
N PHE A 13 -56.10 -26.93 -8.29
CA PHE A 13 -55.52 -28.18 -8.80
C PHE A 13 -54.32 -28.63 -7.97
N SER A 14 -54.27 -29.94 -7.81
CA SER A 14 -53.37 -30.80 -7.04
C SER A 14 -51.91 -30.79 -7.46
N ASN A 15 -51.04 -30.89 -6.44
CA ASN A 15 -49.73 -31.58 -6.37
C ASN A 15 -49.01 -31.87 -7.70
N GLU A 16 -48.06 -31.00 -8.02
CA GLU A 16 -46.87 -31.38 -8.77
C GLU A 16 -45.74 -30.42 -8.37
N PHE A 17 -44.82 -30.86 -7.53
CA PHE A 17 -43.38 -30.57 -7.63
C PHE A 17 -42.62 -31.25 -6.48
N SER A 18 -41.81 -32.24 -6.84
CA SER A 18 -40.84 -32.90 -5.96
C SER A 18 -39.71 -31.92 -5.57
N PRO A 19 -39.05 -32.11 -4.41
CA PRO A 19 -38.03 -31.18 -3.94
C PRO A 19 -36.76 -31.31 -4.77
N SER A 20 -36.54 -30.38 -5.70
CA SER A 20 -35.22 -30.17 -6.28
C SER A 20 -34.31 -29.57 -5.20
N SER A 21 -33.29 -30.33 -4.82
CA SER A 21 -32.21 -29.90 -3.94
C SER A 21 -31.43 -28.73 -4.58
N SER A 22 -31.82 -27.51 -4.25
CA SER A 22 -30.98 -26.33 -4.44
C SER A 22 -29.94 -26.30 -3.32
N SER A 23 -28.75 -26.82 -3.60
CA SER A 23 -27.56 -26.66 -2.78
C SER A 23 -27.28 -25.17 -2.55
N GLU A 24 -27.26 -24.78 -1.28
CA GLU A 24 -26.86 -23.45 -0.81
C GLU A 24 -25.47 -23.09 -1.36
N ASN A 25 -25.40 -22.00 -2.13
CA ASN A 25 -24.14 -21.40 -2.56
C ASN A 25 -23.45 -20.75 -1.35
N ASN A 26 -22.50 -21.48 -0.76
CA ASN A 26 -21.60 -20.99 0.27
C ASN A 26 -20.50 -20.13 -0.39
N PRO A 27 -20.34 -18.81 -0.10
CA PRO A 27 -19.41 -17.95 -0.81
C PRO A 27 -17.92 -18.16 -0.45
N ASN A 28 -17.57 -19.25 0.23
CA ASN A 28 -16.21 -19.57 0.68
C ASN A 28 -15.68 -20.87 0.06
N SER A 29 -15.69 -20.99 -1.27
CA SER A 29 -14.87 -21.99 -1.98
C SER A 29 -13.89 -21.30 -2.92
N SER A 30 -12.78 -20.84 -2.35
CA SER A 30 -11.58 -20.58 -3.15
C SER A 30 -11.23 -21.88 -3.89
N PRO A 31 -11.01 -21.86 -5.22
CA PRO A 31 -10.63 -23.07 -5.94
C PRO A 31 -9.34 -23.62 -5.34
N THR A 32 -9.30 -24.93 -5.12
CA THR A 32 -8.10 -25.66 -4.70
C THR A 32 -6.98 -25.30 -5.67
N GLN A 33 -6.04 -24.46 -5.22
CA GLN A 33 -4.92 -24.04 -6.05
C GLN A 33 -4.11 -25.29 -6.40
N GLU A 34 -4.05 -25.64 -7.68
CA GLU A 34 -3.08 -26.61 -8.16
C GLU A 34 -1.70 -26.19 -7.63
N PRO A 35 -0.88 -27.15 -7.14
CA PRO A 35 0.42 -26.84 -6.57
C PRO A 35 1.22 -26.04 -7.60
N GLN A 36 1.45 -24.76 -7.28
CA GLN A 36 2.16 -23.85 -8.16
C GLN A 36 3.50 -24.49 -8.52
N LYS A 37 3.64 -24.88 -9.79
CA LYS A 37 4.89 -25.43 -10.31
C LYS A 37 5.91 -24.29 -10.27
N LEU A 38 6.72 -24.26 -9.21
CA LEU A 38 7.81 -23.31 -9.04
C LEU A 38 8.73 -23.41 -10.25
N ILE A 39 8.60 -22.46 -11.18
CA ILE A 39 9.52 -22.32 -12.29
C ILE A 39 10.86 -21.91 -11.68
N GLU A 40 11.87 -22.74 -11.89
CA GLU A 40 13.22 -22.48 -11.40
C GLU A 40 13.74 -21.19 -12.07
N ARG A 41 14.20 -20.22 -11.27
CA ARG A 41 14.66 -18.93 -11.80
C ARG A 41 15.89 -19.17 -12.68
N ASP A 42 15.83 -18.72 -13.92
CA ASP A 42 16.99 -18.68 -14.80
C ASP A 42 17.99 -17.61 -14.34
N LEU A 43 19.27 -17.76 -14.67
CA LEU A 43 20.33 -16.84 -14.25
C LEU A 43 20.03 -15.40 -14.69
N ASP A 44 19.39 -15.22 -15.84
CA ASP A 44 19.04 -13.90 -16.37
C ASP A 44 17.96 -13.16 -15.57
N SER A 45 17.21 -13.86 -14.73
CA SER A 45 16.21 -13.25 -13.85
C SER A 45 16.82 -12.52 -12.64
N TYR A 46 18.14 -12.58 -12.44
CA TYR A 46 18.81 -11.93 -11.31
C TYR A 46 19.37 -10.54 -11.68
N PRO A 47 19.41 -9.59 -10.72
CA PRO A 47 20.12 -8.33 -10.86
C PRO A 47 21.56 -8.48 -11.34
N VAL A 48 22.05 -7.55 -12.18
CA VAL A 48 23.36 -7.61 -12.85
C VAL A 48 24.50 -7.92 -11.87
N HIS A 49 24.58 -7.21 -10.75
CA HIS A 49 25.62 -7.43 -9.74
C HIS A 49 25.62 -8.85 -9.14
N LEU A 50 24.45 -9.49 -8.99
CA LEU A 50 24.36 -10.87 -8.49
C LEU A 50 24.79 -11.89 -9.55
N LYS A 51 24.51 -11.59 -10.84
CA LYS A 51 24.94 -12.42 -11.97
C LYS A 51 26.46 -12.41 -12.09
N GLU A 52 27.06 -11.23 -12.06
CA GLU A 52 28.52 -11.06 -12.11
C GLU A 52 29.22 -11.80 -10.97
N GLU A 53 28.70 -11.69 -9.75
CA GLU A 53 29.23 -12.38 -8.57
C GLU A 53 29.12 -13.91 -8.69
N ALA A 54 28.00 -14.43 -9.21
CA ALA A 54 27.83 -15.86 -9.46
C ALA A 54 28.82 -16.37 -10.53
N ILE A 55 29.04 -15.60 -11.60
CA ILE A 55 30.01 -15.91 -12.65
C ILE A 55 31.44 -15.87 -12.10
N LYS A 56 31.79 -14.90 -11.25
CA LYS A 56 33.10 -14.84 -10.58
C LYS A 56 33.36 -16.10 -9.76
N ARG A 57 32.38 -16.52 -8.94
CA ARG A 57 32.47 -17.75 -8.15
C ARG A 57 32.64 -18.99 -9.02
N PHE A 58 31.92 -19.07 -10.13
CA PHE A 58 32.03 -20.17 -11.07
C PHE A 58 33.42 -20.25 -11.70
N ARG A 59 33.98 -19.11 -12.14
CA ARG A 59 35.35 -19.05 -12.71
C ARG A 59 36.40 -19.52 -11.71
N LEU A 60 36.31 -19.12 -10.45
CA LEU A 60 37.21 -19.59 -9.40
C LEU A 60 37.09 -21.11 -9.19
N LEU A 61 35.86 -21.65 -9.14
CA LEU A 61 35.66 -23.10 -9.00
C LEU A 61 36.22 -23.87 -10.20
N ALA A 62 36.04 -23.36 -11.42
CA ALA A 62 36.60 -23.97 -12.63
C ALA A 62 38.13 -23.95 -12.63
N PHE A 63 38.74 -22.83 -12.21
CA PHE A 63 40.18 -22.70 -12.06
C PHE A 63 40.74 -23.69 -11.02
N ILE A 64 40.11 -23.78 -9.85
CA ILE A 64 40.53 -24.72 -8.80
C ILE A 64 40.39 -26.16 -9.29
N ASN A 65 39.25 -26.54 -9.90
CA ASN A 65 39.06 -27.90 -10.41
C ASN A 65 40.11 -28.30 -11.47
N LYS A 66 40.60 -27.36 -12.27
CA LYS A 66 41.63 -27.62 -13.28
C LYS A 66 43.02 -27.81 -12.67
N ASN A 67 43.34 -27.06 -11.62
CA ASN A 67 44.70 -26.96 -11.07
C ASN A 67 44.91 -27.70 -9.74
N LEU A 68 43.83 -28.25 -9.15
CA LEU A 68 43.90 -28.91 -7.86
C LEU A 68 44.50 -30.32 -7.99
N ASN A 69 45.64 -30.52 -7.34
CA ASN A 69 46.20 -31.85 -7.10
C ASN A 69 45.94 -32.27 -5.66
N GLY A 70 45.07 -33.27 -5.48
CA GLY A 70 44.70 -33.82 -4.17
C GLY A 70 43.34 -33.34 -3.64
N GLY A 71 43.15 -33.42 -2.31
CA GLY A 71 41.87 -33.13 -1.67
C GLY A 71 41.58 -31.62 -1.51
N TRP A 72 40.30 -31.30 -1.27
CA TRP A 72 39.80 -29.94 -0.97
C TRP A 72 40.12 -29.52 0.47
N THR A 73 41.40 -29.39 0.76
CA THR A 73 41.92 -28.97 2.06
C THR A 73 42.37 -27.50 2.01
N PRO A 74 42.37 -26.78 3.15
CA PRO A 74 42.87 -25.40 3.18
C PRO A 74 44.29 -25.26 2.64
N LYS A 75 45.15 -26.25 2.90
CA LYS A 75 46.54 -26.29 2.42
C LYS A 75 46.64 -26.25 0.89
N ASN A 76 45.74 -26.96 0.20
CA ASN A 76 45.74 -27.04 -1.26
C ASN A 76 44.93 -25.91 -1.91
N LEU A 77 43.88 -25.42 -1.24
CA LEU A 77 42.98 -24.39 -1.77
C LEU A 77 43.54 -22.98 -1.66
N ASN A 78 44.13 -22.63 -0.50
CA ASN A 78 44.64 -21.27 -0.26
C ASN A 78 45.63 -20.78 -1.34
N PRO A 79 46.64 -21.55 -1.79
CA PRO A 79 47.56 -21.08 -2.83
C PRO A 79 46.84 -20.85 -4.18
N LEU A 80 45.91 -21.73 -4.56
CA LEU A 80 45.15 -21.59 -5.80
C LEU A 80 44.18 -20.39 -5.78
N ILE A 81 43.57 -20.12 -4.62
CA ILE A 81 42.71 -18.95 -4.45
C ILE A 81 43.53 -17.66 -4.61
N LEU A 82 44.68 -17.57 -3.96
CA LEU A 82 45.57 -16.41 -4.06
C LEU A 82 46.04 -16.21 -5.50
N GLN A 83 46.53 -17.27 -6.16
CA GLN A 83 46.95 -17.23 -7.55
C GLN A 83 45.85 -16.69 -8.47
N HIS A 84 44.62 -17.20 -8.35
CA HIS A 84 43.50 -16.74 -9.18
C HIS A 84 43.17 -15.25 -8.97
N PHE A 85 43.24 -14.76 -7.72
CA PHE A 85 42.94 -13.37 -7.40
C PHE A 85 44.06 -12.42 -7.86
N GLU A 86 45.32 -12.85 -7.79
CA GLU A 86 46.47 -12.13 -8.37
C GLU A 86 46.37 -12.05 -9.90
N GLU A 87 46.08 -13.16 -10.58
CA GLU A 87 45.94 -13.20 -12.05
C GLU A 87 44.77 -12.35 -12.57
N THR A 88 43.69 -12.23 -11.79
CA THR A 88 42.47 -11.51 -12.20
C THR A 88 42.39 -10.07 -11.68
N GLY A 89 43.37 -9.63 -10.88
CA GLY A 89 43.38 -8.29 -10.28
C GLY A 89 42.22 -8.01 -9.33
N GLN A 90 41.60 -9.05 -8.74
CA GLN A 90 40.47 -8.90 -7.82
C GLN A 90 40.96 -8.73 -6.37
N SER A 91 40.29 -7.89 -5.61
CA SER A 91 40.54 -7.70 -4.17
C SER A 91 39.76 -8.72 -3.31
N ASP A 92 40.22 -8.94 -2.09
CA ASP A 92 39.55 -9.73 -1.04
C ASP A 92 39.29 -11.22 -1.37
N PRO A 93 40.33 -12.06 -1.39
CA PRO A 93 40.19 -13.49 -1.63
C PRO A 93 39.31 -14.18 -0.57
N PRO A 94 38.37 -15.06 -0.97
CA PRO A 94 37.52 -15.78 -0.04
C PRO A 94 38.30 -16.83 0.75
N LYS A 95 37.84 -17.10 1.98
CA LYS A 95 38.40 -18.19 2.80
C LYS A 95 38.08 -19.54 2.17
N SER A 96 39.00 -20.50 2.23
CA SER A 96 38.83 -21.87 1.67
C SER A 96 37.53 -22.56 2.08
N ARG A 97 37.09 -22.40 3.34
CA ARG A 97 35.79 -22.95 3.80
C ARG A 97 34.59 -22.41 3.02
N VAL A 98 34.61 -21.15 2.62
CA VAL A 98 33.55 -20.52 1.83
C VAL A 98 33.52 -21.12 0.42
N VAL A 99 34.70 -21.33 -0.17
CA VAL A 99 34.83 -21.95 -1.50
C VAL A 99 34.36 -23.41 -1.48
N CYS A 100 34.66 -24.18 -0.42
CA CYS A 100 34.11 -25.53 -0.25
C CYS A 100 32.58 -25.53 -0.17
N ASN A 101 31.97 -24.55 0.51
CA ASN A 101 30.51 -24.41 0.56
C ASN A 101 29.90 -24.08 -0.81
N TRP A 102 30.57 -23.24 -1.60
CA TRP A 102 30.17 -22.95 -2.97
C TRP A 102 30.22 -24.20 -3.84
N ARG A 103 31.33 -24.97 -3.78
CA ARG A 103 31.45 -26.25 -4.48
C ARG A 103 30.33 -27.21 -4.10
N LYS A 104 30.09 -27.41 -2.80
CA LYS A 104 29.01 -28.27 -2.30
C LYS A 104 27.64 -27.83 -2.84
N SER A 105 27.37 -26.53 -2.85
CA SER A 105 26.11 -25.98 -3.38
C SER A 105 25.97 -26.22 -4.89
N TYR A 106 27.07 -26.07 -5.64
CA TYR A 106 27.12 -26.31 -7.07
C TYR A 106 26.91 -27.79 -7.41
N GLU A 107 27.58 -28.71 -6.72
CA GLU A 107 27.44 -30.16 -6.90
C GLU A 107 26.03 -30.65 -6.55
N LEU A 108 25.46 -30.21 -5.42
CA LEU A 108 24.10 -30.56 -5.02
C LEU A 108 23.02 -30.04 -5.98
N SER A 109 23.33 -28.98 -6.74
CA SER A 109 22.42 -28.45 -7.76
C SER A 109 22.52 -29.14 -9.12
N GLY A 110 23.41 -30.14 -9.27
CA GLY A 110 23.70 -30.78 -10.55
C GLY A 110 24.50 -29.90 -11.51
N GLY A 111 25.29 -28.95 -10.99
CA GLY A 111 26.16 -28.08 -11.79
C GLY A 111 25.50 -26.80 -12.32
N LYS A 112 24.43 -26.31 -11.66
CA LYS A 112 23.76 -25.07 -12.07
C LYS A 112 24.48 -23.84 -11.50
N ILE A 113 24.75 -22.84 -12.35
CA ILE A 113 25.38 -21.57 -11.94
C ILE A 113 24.49 -20.80 -10.95
N THR A 114 23.17 -20.94 -11.05
CA THR A 114 22.19 -20.32 -10.14
C THR A 114 22.42 -20.67 -8.66
N ALA A 115 23.03 -21.83 -8.37
CA ALA A 115 23.38 -22.23 -7.01
C ALA A 115 24.48 -21.36 -6.36
N LEU A 116 25.30 -20.69 -7.18
CA LEU A 116 26.39 -19.82 -6.73
C LEU A 116 25.93 -18.39 -6.46
N VAL A 117 24.70 -18.04 -6.80
CA VAL A 117 24.14 -16.70 -6.59
C VAL A 117 24.04 -16.39 -5.08
N PRO A 118 24.51 -15.22 -4.61
CA PRO A 118 24.37 -14.81 -3.21
C PRO A 118 22.90 -14.78 -2.75
N LYS A 119 22.57 -15.58 -1.73
CA LYS A 119 21.21 -15.65 -1.16
C LYS A 119 21.02 -14.62 -0.04
N HIS A 120 21.32 -13.34 -0.32
CA HIS A 120 21.22 -12.27 0.68
C HIS A 120 19.82 -12.12 1.27
N HIS A 121 18.78 -12.37 0.48
CA HIS A 121 17.37 -12.38 0.91
C HIS A 121 17.03 -13.49 1.92
N ARG A 122 17.90 -14.49 2.10
CA ARG A 122 17.74 -15.56 3.11
C ARG A 122 18.55 -15.29 4.38
N LYS A 123 19.20 -14.13 4.47
CA LYS A 123 19.91 -13.71 5.68
C LYS A 123 18.90 -13.19 6.70
N GLY A 124 18.99 -13.69 7.93
CA GLY A 124 18.10 -13.31 9.03
C GLY A 124 17.44 -14.54 9.66
N ASN A 125 17.10 -14.45 10.94
CA ASN A 125 16.29 -15.48 11.59
C ASN A 125 14.83 -15.28 11.17
N TYR A 126 14.36 -16.13 10.25
CA TYR A 126 12.97 -16.14 9.78
C TYR A 126 12.11 -17.17 10.52
N GLU A 127 12.71 -18.01 11.36
CA GLU A 127 11.91 -18.89 12.21
C GLU A 127 11.26 -18.03 13.28
N LEU A 128 9.94 -17.86 13.15
CA LEU A 128 9.11 -17.44 14.27
C LEU A 128 9.42 -18.43 15.40
N LYS A 129 9.97 -17.93 16.51
CA LYS A 129 10.00 -18.73 17.73
C LYS A 129 8.57 -19.23 17.94
N ASN A 130 8.38 -20.55 17.89
CA ASN A 130 7.05 -21.14 18.01
C ASN A 130 6.68 -21.08 19.49
N THR A 131 6.13 -19.94 19.92
CA THR A 131 5.99 -19.60 21.33
C THR A 131 4.76 -20.23 21.98
N GLY A 132 3.86 -20.88 21.21
CA GLY A 132 2.58 -21.38 21.75
C GLY A 132 1.64 -20.29 22.28
N ASP A 133 2.01 -19.02 22.13
CA ASP A 133 1.36 -17.85 22.71
C ASP A 133 0.20 -17.30 21.87
N GLY A 134 -0.18 -17.99 20.79
CA GLY A 134 -1.14 -17.52 19.80
C GLY A 134 -2.48 -17.05 20.39
N PRO A 135 -3.15 -17.86 21.23
CA PRO A 135 -4.41 -17.46 21.88
C PRO A 135 -4.24 -16.23 22.77
N ILE A 136 -3.19 -16.22 23.61
CA ILE A 136 -2.91 -15.12 24.55
C ILE A 136 -2.59 -13.82 23.81
N PHE A 137 -1.83 -13.92 22.72
CA PHE A 137 -1.55 -12.79 21.84
C PHE A 137 -2.83 -12.25 21.18
N HIS A 138 -3.74 -13.13 20.77
CA HIS A 138 -5.02 -12.72 20.18
C HIS A 138 -5.87 -11.94 21.17
N ASP A 139 -6.02 -12.40 22.40
CA ASP A 139 -6.79 -11.70 23.44
C ASP A 139 -6.20 -10.31 23.74
N ALA A 140 -4.87 -10.24 23.82
CA ALA A 140 -4.16 -8.96 23.97
C ALA A 140 -4.33 -8.05 22.75
N LEU A 141 -4.38 -8.63 21.55
CA LEU A 141 -4.57 -7.90 20.31
C LEU A 141 -5.98 -7.31 20.22
N GLU A 142 -7.03 -8.03 20.62
CA GLU A 142 -8.40 -7.48 20.66
C GLU A 142 -8.52 -6.27 21.59
N ARG A 143 -7.81 -6.30 22.72
CA ARG A 143 -7.71 -5.15 23.63
C ARG A 143 -7.01 -3.94 23.01
N PHE A 144 -6.15 -4.16 22.01
CA PHE A 144 -5.52 -3.11 21.23
C PHE A 144 -6.39 -2.64 20.05
N LEU A 145 -7.04 -3.58 19.36
CA LEU A 145 -7.88 -3.37 18.18
C LEU A 145 -9.31 -2.98 18.57
N ASN A 146 -9.44 -1.85 19.26
CA ASN A 146 -10.75 -1.30 19.60
C ASN A 146 -10.81 0.23 19.49
N ALA A 147 -12.04 0.74 19.50
CA ALA A 147 -12.34 2.17 19.42
C ALA A 147 -11.84 2.98 20.63
N ARG A 148 -11.53 2.34 21.76
CA ARG A 148 -10.89 3.00 22.93
C ARG A 148 -9.41 3.30 22.68
N ARG A 149 -8.81 2.68 21.65
CA ARG A 149 -7.45 2.94 21.16
C ARG A 149 -6.38 2.80 22.24
N SER A 150 -6.46 1.74 23.04
CA SER A 150 -5.47 1.43 24.07
C SER A 150 -4.04 1.40 23.48
N SER A 151 -3.06 1.68 24.34
CA SER A 151 -1.66 1.71 23.90
C SER A 151 -1.11 0.29 23.67
N ILE A 152 -0.08 0.18 22.84
CA ILE A 152 0.65 -1.10 22.65
C ILE A 152 1.25 -1.59 23.98
N ALA A 153 1.67 -0.67 24.85
CA ALA A 153 2.20 -1.02 26.17
C ALA A 153 1.14 -1.68 27.05
N THR A 154 -0.07 -1.13 27.08
CA THR A 154 -1.19 -1.70 27.84
C THR A 154 -1.59 -3.09 27.34
N ALA A 155 -1.63 -3.29 26.02
CA ALA A 155 -1.88 -4.61 25.44
C ALA A 155 -0.76 -5.61 25.78
N TYR A 156 0.49 -5.15 25.81
CA TYR A 156 1.64 -5.97 26.18
C TYR A 156 1.66 -6.37 27.66
N GLU A 157 1.32 -5.46 28.57
CA GLU A 157 1.17 -5.75 30.00
C GLU A 157 0.13 -6.86 30.20
N TYR A 158 -1.05 -6.71 29.59
CA TYR A 158 -2.07 -7.75 29.63
C TYR A 158 -1.58 -9.10 29.05
N TYR A 159 -0.91 -9.09 27.91
CA TYR A 159 -0.30 -10.29 27.33
C TYR A 159 0.65 -10.98 28.31
N LYS A 160 1.54 -10.21 28.96
CA LYS A 160 2.52 -10.74 29.91
C LYS A 160 1.83 -11.36 31.13
N ASP A 161 0.81 -10.71 31.65
CA ASP A 161 0.04 -11.21 32.79
C ASP A 161 -0.68 -12.52 32.43
N GLN A 162 -1.28 -12.61 31.23
CA GLN A 162 -1.92 -13.83 30.77
C GLN A 162 -0.94 -14.99 30.54
N VAL A 163 0.27 -14.71 30.04
CA VAL A 163 1.33 -15.73 29.93
C VAL A 163 1.74 -16.22 31.31
N LEU A 164 1.90 -15.31 32.28
CA LEU A 164 2.23 -15.67 33.66
C LEU A 164 1.16 -16.59 34.27
N LEU A 165 -0.11 -16.17 34.21
CA LEU A 165 -1.25 -16.95 34.74
C LEU A 165 -1.41 -18.30 34.03
N SER A 166 -1.17 -18.36 32.72
CA SER A 166 -1.25 -19.61 31.96
C SER A 166 -0.15 -20.60 32.37
N ASN A 167 1.03 -20.09 32.71
CA ASN A 167 2.15 -20.91 33.15
C ASN A 167 2.01 -21.39 34.61
N GLU A 168 1.22 -20.73 35.46
CA GLU A 168 1.03 -21.15 36.87
C GLU A 168 0.48 -22.58 37.01
N ARG A 169 -0.31 -23.05 36.04
CA ARG A 169 -0.96 -24.36 36.07
C ARG A 169 -0.23 -25.43 35.25
N VAL A 170 0.92 -25.09 34.66
CA VAL A 170 1.63 -25.93 33.68
C VAL A 170 3.05 -26.20 34.16
N VAL A 171 3.36 -27.49 34.33
CA VAL A 171 4.69 -27.96 34.78
C VAL A 171 5.65 -28.20 33.60
N GLU A 172 5.14 -28.54 32.42
CA GLU A 172 5.94 -28.83 31.22
C GLU A 172 5.30 -28.15 29.99
N GLY A 173 6.10 -27.50 29.13
CA GLY A 173 5.60 -26.75 27.97
C GLY A 173 5.21 -25.30 28.25
N GLN A 174 5.86 -24.65 29.23
CA GLN A 174 5.63 -23.24 29.56
C GLN A 174 5.87 -22.32 28.36
N ILE A 175 5.01 -21.31 28.24
CA ILE A 175 5.09 -20.29 27.20
C ILE A 175 6.09 -19.24 27.65
N GLU A 176 7.19 -19.07 26.92
CA GLU A 176 8.10 -17.93 27.15
C GLU A 176 7.46 -16.65 26.60
N PRO A 177 7.22 -15.60 27.40
CA PRO A 177 6.62 -14.38 26.88
C PRO A 177 7.55 -13.72 25.86
N LEU A 178 6.97 -13.22 24.76
CA LEU A 178 7.70 -12.35 23.84
C LEU A 178 8.23 -11.12 24.58
N SER A 179 9.38 -10.60 24.14
CA SER A 179 9.81 -9.27 24.55
C SER A 179 8.87 -8.20 24.02
N TYR A 180 8.82 -7.04 24.66
CA TYR A 180 8.02 -5.90 24.18
C TYR A 180 8.30 -5.56 22.71
N SER A 181 9.57 -5.58 22.31
CA SER A 181 9.98 -5.36 20.92
C SER A 181 9.45 -6.44 19.97
N GLY A 182 9.41 -7.70 20.41
CA GLY A 182 8.83 -8.81 19.65
C GLY A 182 7.31 -8.69 19.50
N PHE A 183 6.61 -8.38 20.58
CA PHE A 183 5.17 -8.13 20.59
C PHE A 183 4.79 -6.95 19.68
N LYS A 184 5.48 -5.82 19.83
CA LYS A 184 5.31 -4.63 18.97
C LYS A 184 5.59 -4.94 17.50
N LYS A 185 6.60 -5.77 17.21
CA LYS A 185 6.90 -6.20 15.84
C LYS A 185 5.74 -7.02 15.25
N ARG A 186 5.15 -7.92 16.02
CA ARG A 186 3.99 -8.73 15.60
C ARG A 186 2.76 -7.86 15.32
N ILE A 187 2.48 -6.86 16.16
CA ILE A 187 1.43 -5.86 15.89
C ILE A 187 1.72 -5.06 14.61
N LYS A 188 2.96 -4.63 14.40
CA LYS A 188 3.35 -3.86 13.20
C LYS A 188 3.27 -4.65 11.88
N GLN A 189 3.26 -5.98 11.95
CA GLN A 189 3.10 -6.85 10.78
C GLN A 189 1.63 -6.99 10.36
N LEU A 190 0.68 -6.54 11.19
CA LEU A 190 -0.73 -6.57 10.84
C LEU A 190 -1.03 -5.61 9.68
N PRO A 191 -2.01 -5.94 8.82
CA PRO A 191 -2.43 -5.04 7.75
C PRO A 191 -2.88 -3.68 8.31
N PRO A 192 -2.23 -2.56 7.92
CA PRO A 192 -2.44 -1.26 8.55
C PRO A 192 -3.88 -0.75 8.38
N TYR A 193 -4.51 -1.05 7.24
CA TYR A 193 -5.92 -0.75 7.00
C TYR A 193 -6.85 -1.43 8.00
N GLN A 194 -6.68 -2.73 8.26
CA GLN A 194 -7.52 -3.45 9.22
C GLN A 194 -7.35 -2.92 10.64
N VAL A 195 -6.12 -2.57 11.02
CA VAL A 195 -5.83 -1.93 12.32
C VAL A 195 -6.57 -0.58 12.40
N ALA A 196 -6.56 0.21 11.33
CA ALA A 196 -7.26 1.48 11.29
C ALA A 196 -8.78 1.33 11.34
N VAL A 197 -9.35 0.35 10.64
CA VAL A 197 -10.80 0.05 10.70
C VAL A 197 -11.21 -0.26 12.14
N ALA A 198 -10.46 -1.14 12.83
CA ALA A 198 -10.78 -1.53 14.21
C ALA A 198 -10.63 -0.38 15.21
N ARG A 199 -9.66 0.53 15.00
CA ARG A 199 -9.33 1.59 15.96
C ARG A 199 -10.00 2.94 15.67
N HIS A 200 -10.32 3.22 14.41
CA HIS A 200 -10.79 4.53 13.94
C HIS A 200 -12.08 4.47 13.12
N GLY A 201 -12.56 3.27 12.79
CA GLY A 201 -13.76 3.06 11.99
C GLY A 201 -13.47 3.08 10.49
N LYS A 202 -14.41 2.52 9.73
CA LYS A 202 -14.26 2.31 8.29
C LYS A 202 -14.06 3.62 7.52
N PHE A 203 -14.87 4.65 7.79
CA PHE A 203 -14.77 5.95 7.11
C PHE A 203 -13.37 6.59 7.24
N MET A 204 -12.81 6.63 8.46
CA MET A 204 -11.47 7.17 8.70
C MET A 204 -10.38 6.31 8.07
N ALA A 205 -10.51 4.98 8.14
CA ALA A 205 -9.58 4.07 7.48
C ALA A 205 -9.62 4.25 5.96
N ASP A 206 -10.81 4.36 5.38
CA ASP A 206 -11.00 4.64 3.96
C ASP A 206 -10.46 6.01 3.58
N GLN A 207 -10.47 7.01 4.47
CA GLN A 207 -9.82 8.29 4.18
C GLN A 207 -8.28 8.20 4.23
N TRP A 208 -7.73 7.49 5.21
CA TRP A 208 -6.27 7.35 5.37
C TRP A 208 -5.62 6.45 4.32
N TYR A 209 -6.34 5.43 3.88
CA TYR A 209 -5.86 4.42 2.96
C TYR A 209 -6.62 4.40 1.64
N GLY A 210 -7.59 5.31 1.47
CA GLY A 210 -8.36 5.48 0.24
C GLY A 210 -7.47 5.98 -0.86
N HIS A 211 -7.26 5.10 -1.84
CA HIS A 211 -6.55 5.36 -3.07
C HIS A 211 -5.25 6.15 -2.90
N PHE A 212 -4.19 5.42 -2.56
CA PHE A 212 -2.89 5.61 -3.19
C PHE A 212 -2.99 5.35 -4.71
N SER A 213 -3.86 6.07 -5.42
CA SER A 213 -3.49 6.45 -6.77
C SER A 213 -2.33 7.41 -6.55
N ALA A 214 -1.15 7.04 -7.01
CA ALA A 214 -0.05 7.96 -7.13
C ALA A 214 -0.53 9.10 -8.04
N HIS A 215 -1.20 10.10 -7.48
CA HIS A 215 -1.42 11.37 -8.16
C HIS A 215 -0.02 11.90 -8.38
N LYS A 216 0.43 11.82 -9.63
CA LYS A 216 1.66 12.48 -10.03
C LYS A 216 1.46 13.96 -9.68
N PRO A 217 2.22 14.52 -8.73
CA PRO A 217 2.07 15.92 -8.40
C PRO A 217 2.36 16.74 -9.66
N PRO A 218 1.64 17.86 -9.87
CA PRO A 218 1.98 18.75 -10.97
C PRO A 218 3.42 19.24 -10.79
N THR A 219 4.09 19.47 -11.90
CA THR A 219 5.50 19.88 -11.97
C THR A 219 5.68 21.37 -12.27
N ARG A 220 4.61 22.06 -12.67
CA ARG A 220 4.60 23.49 -13.01
C ARG A 220 3.23 24.12 -12.72
N ILE A 221 3.23 25.45 -12.65
CA ILE A 221 2.01 26.26 -12.58
C ILE A 221 1.06 25.98 -13.74
N LEU A 222 -0.25 26.01 -13.50
CA LEU A 222 -1.34 25.80 -14.46
C LEU A 222 -1.42 24.40 -15.09
N GLU A 223 -0.56 23.45 -14.68
CA GLU A 223 -0.64 22.05 -15.11
C GLU A 223 -1.92 21.39 -14.60
N LYS A 224 -2.29 21.67 -13.34
CA LYS A 224 -3.51 21.15 -12.71
C LYS A 224 -4.15 22.22 -11.85
N VAL A 225 -5.40 22.55 -12.15
CA VAL A 225 -6.22 23.49 -11.40
C VAL A 225 -7.46 22.77 -10.88
N GLU A 226 -7.78 23.00 -9.62
CA GLU A 226 -8.95 22.45 -8.94
C GLU A 226 -10.02 23.52 -8.76
N ILE A 227 -11.27 23.15 -9.02
CA ILE A 227 -12.43 24.01 -8.81
C ILE A 227 -13.04 23.69 -7.45
N ASP A 228 -13.26 24.74 -6.67
CA ASP A 228 -14.03 24.69 -5.45
C ASP A 228 -15.26 25.62 -5.54
N HIS A 229 -16.37 25.18 -4.96
CA HIS A 229 -17.60 25.95 -4.88
C HIS A 229 -18.03 26.10 -3.43
N THR A 230 -17.97 27.32 -2.91
CA THR A 230 -18.31 27.59 -1.52
C THR A 230 -19.44 28.62 -1.44
N PRO A 231 -20.60 28.31 -0.81
CA PRO A 231 -21.58 29.32 -0.45
C PRO A 231 -20.99 30.23 0.63
N LEU A 232 -21.01 31.54 0.40
CA LEU A 232 -20.52 32.50 1.39
C LEU A 232 -21.54 32.73 2.50
N ASP A 233 -21.04 32.95 3.72
CA ASP A 233 -21.87 33.27 4.89
C ASP A 233 -22.12 34.78 5.00
N LEU A 234 -22.58 35.37 3.90
CA LEU A 234 -22.92 36.80 3.78
C LEU A 234 -24.28 36.92 3.07
N ILE A 235 -25.10 37.86 3.50
CA ILE A 235 -26.36 38.21 2.82
C ILE A 235 -26.17 39.60 2.24
N LEU A 236 -26.31 39.72 0.92
CA LEU A 236 -26.23 40.99 0.22
C LEU A 236 -27.63 41.56 0.00
N ILE A 237 -27.74 42.88 0.14
CA ILE A 237 -28.98 43.62 -0.03
C ILE A 237 -28.87 44.39 -1.34
N ASP A 238 -29.94 44.41 -2.12
CA ASP A 238 -30.03 45.21 -3.34
C ASP A 238 -30.04 46.71 -3.00
N ASP A 239 -29.16 47.50 -3.62
CA ASP A 239 -28.97 48.92 -3.29
C ASP A 239 -30.19 49.79 -3.68
N GLU A 240 -31.02 49.35 -4.63
CA GLU A 240 -32.19 50.10 -5.12
C GLU A 240 -33.48 49.66 -4.44
N LEU A 241 -33.72 48.34 -4.40
CA LEU A 241 -34.96 47.76 -3.89
C LEU A 241 -34.90 47.43 -2.40
N LEU A 242 -33.72 47.44 -1.77
CA LEU A 242 -33.48 47.08 -0.37
C LEU A 242 -33.99 45.68 0.00
N VAL A 243 -34.03 44.76 -0.97
CA VAL A 243 -34.45 43.37 -0.79
C VAL A 243 -33.22 42.48 -0.62
N PRO A 244 -33.23 41.49 0.29
CA PRO A 244 -32.14 40.52 0.41
C PRO A 244 -32.05 39.64 -0.85
N LEU A 245 -30.89 39.66 -1.51
CA LEU A 245 -30.58 38.83 -2.69
C LEU A 245 -30.22 37.38 -2.32
N GLY A 246 -29.95 37.13 -1.03
CA GLY A 246 -29.57 35.83 -0.50
C GLY A 246 -28.06 35.64 -0.40
N ARG A 247 -27.64 34.37 -0.27
CA ARG A 247 -26.23 33.98 -0.13
C ARG A 247 -25.56 33.81 -1.49
N PRO A 248 -24.46 34.50 -1.78
CA PRO A 248 -23.72 34.27 -3.02
C PRO A 248 -22.88 33.00 -2.93
N TYR A 249 -22.66 32.37 -4.08
CA TYR A 249 -21.70 31.30 -4.29
C TYR A 249 -20.39 31.86 -4.85
N LEU A 250 -19.28 31.49 -4.22
CA LEU A 250 -17.94 31.75 -4.69
C LEU A 250 -17.41 30.49 -5.39
N THR A 251 -17.15 30.59 -6.69
CA THR A 251 -16.45 29.56 -7.46
C THR A 251 -14.98 29.96 -7.55
N LEU A 252 -14.07 29.13 -7.04
CA LEU A 252 -12.63 29.36 -7.05
C LEU A 252 -11.94 28.37 -7.98
N LEU A 253 -10.90 28.84 -8.67
CA LEU A 253 -9.94 28.00 -9.38
C LEU A 253 -8.60 28.13 -8.65
N VAL A 254 -8.09 27.02 -8.13
CA VAL A 254 -6.86 26.95 -7.35
C VAL A 254 -5.82 26.12 -8.10
N ASP A 255 -4.64 26.69 -8.35
CA ASP A 255 -3.52 25.96 -8.93
C ASP A 255 -2.90 25.01 -7.91
N VAL A 256 -2.82 23.73 -8.22
CA VAL A 256 -2.35 22.69 -7.29
C VAL A 256 -0.84 22.80 -7.03
N PHE A 257 -0.07 23.35 -7.97
CA PHE A 257 1.38 23.48 -7.83
C PHE A 257 1.79 24.63 -6.89
N SER A 258 1.18 25.80 -7.07
CA SER A 258 1.51 27.03 -6.32
C SER A 258 0.56 27.32 -5.15
N SER A 259 -0.58 26.64 -5.08
CA SER A 259 -1.71 26.97 -4.20
C SER A 259 -2.30 28.37 -4.44
N CYS A 260 -1.93 29.05 -5.52
CA CYS A 260 -2.48 30.35 -5.86
C CYS A 260 -3.91 30.21 -6.41
N ILE A 261 -4.78 31.14 -6.02
CA ILE A 261 -6.07 31.31 -6.68
C ILE A 261 -5.79 31.94 -8.05
N VAL A 262 -6.13 31.24 -9.13
CA VAL A 262 -5.87 31.72 -10.49
C VAL A 262 -7.07 32.46 -11.09
N GLY A 263 -8.27 32.13 -10.62
CA GLY A 263 -9.47 32.87 -10.98
C GLY A 263 -10.65 32.53 -10.08
N PHE A 264 -11.71 33.33 -10.21
CA PHE A 264 -12.92 33.13 -9.44
C PHE A 264 -14.13 33.69 -10.17
N HIS A 265 -15.32 33.31 -9.71
CA HIS A 265 -16.58 33.94 -10.05
C HIS A 265 -17.46 34.01 -8.81
N LEU A 266 -18.06 35.18 -8.56
CA LEU A 266 -19.01 35.40 -7.48
C LEU A 266 -20.40 35.66 -8.07
N GLY A 267 -21.41 34.92 -7.62
CA GLY A 267 -22.79 35.16 -8.05
C GLY A 267 -23.82 34.42 -7.19
N TYR A 268 -25.10 34.76 -7.34
CA TYR A 268 -26.18 34.23 -6.49
C TYR A 268 -26.80 32.93 -7.00
N ARG A 269 -26.40 32.47 -8.19
CA ARG A 269 -26.85 31.19 -8.73
C ARG A 269 -26.01 30.06 -8.13
N ALA A 270 -26.66 28.93 -7.90
CA ALA A 270 -25.97 27.70 -7.51
C ALA A 270 -24.84 27.36 -8.52
N PRO A 271 -23.81 26.61 -8.07
CA PRO A 271 -22.73 26.18 -8.93
C PRO A 271 -23.25 25.54 -10.21
N SER A 272 -22.76 26.03 -11.35
CA SER A 272 -23.23 25.62 -12.66
C SER A 272 -22.12 25.78 -13.70
N TYR A 273 -22.37 25.27 -14.91
CA TYR A 273 -21.48 25.48 -16.04
C TYR A 273 -21.17 26.98 -16.27
N ASP A 274 -22.15 27.87 -16.07
CA ASP A 274 -21.96 29.31 -16.22
C ASP A 274 -20.95 29.87 -15.20
N SER A 275 -21.06 29.46 -13.92
CA SER A 275 -20.14 29.94 -12.88
C SER A 275 -18.71 29.44 -13.13
N VAL A 276 -18.56 28.18 -13.55
CA VAL A 276 -17.26 27.61 -13.93
C VAL A 276 -16.69 28.31 -15.16
N SER A 277 -17.47 28.49 -16.22
CA SER A 277 -17.04 29.17 -17.46
C SER A 277 -16.53 30.57 -17.18
N LYS A 278 -17.27 31.35 -16.36
CA LYS A 278 -16.85 32.71 -16.00
C LYS A 278 -15.56 32.72 -15.17
N ALA A 279 -15.42 31.78 -14.25
CA ALA A 279 -14.23 31.66 -13.42
C ALA A 279 -12.99 31.24 -14.25
N ILE A 280 -13.16 30.38 -15.26
CA ILE A 280 -12.11 30.04 -16.25
C ILE A 280 -11.74 31.26 -17.08
N ILE A 281 -12.72 32.00 -17.62
CA ILE A 281 -12.45 33.23 -18.40
C ILE A 281 -11.65 34.22 -17.56
N HIS A 282 -12.05 34.39 -16.30
CA HIS A 282 -11.32 35.20 -15.35
C HIS A 282 -9.90 34.68 -15.14
N ALA A 283 -9.70 33.38 -14.96
CA ALA A 283 -8.38 32.78 -14.79
C ALA A 283 -7.46 32.97 -16.01
N THR A 284 -7.99 32.95 -17.23
CA THR A 284 -7.20 33.11 -18.44
C THR A 284 -6.82 34.57 -18.74
N LYS A 285 -7.66 35.54 -18.34
CA LYS A 285 -7.42 36.97 -18.62
C LYS A 285 -6.42 37.60 -17.63
N PRO A 286 -5.62 38.59 -18.07
CA PRO A 286 -4.80 39.39 -17.17
C PRO A 286 -5.68 40.16 -16.17
N LYS A 287 -5.13 40.43 -14.97
CA LYS A 287 -5.85 41.05 -13.85
C LYS A 287 -5.61 42.56 -13.76
N ASP A 288 -5.32 43.20 -14.89
CA ASP A 288 -5.01 44.63 -14.99
C ASP A 288 -6.15 45.53 -14.48
N TYR A 289 -7.38 45.02 -14.51
CA TYR A 289 -8.57 45.71 -14.02
C TYR A 289 -8.57 45.95 -12.50
N LEU A 290 -7.75 45.23 -11.71
CA LEU A 290 -7.77 45.35 -10.25
C LEU A 290 -7.44 46.78 -9.79
N HIS A 291 -6.54 47.46 -10.50
CA HIS A 291 -6.18 48.85 -10.23
C HIS A 291 -7.36 49.82 -10.36
N SER A 292 -8.41 49.48 -11.11
CA SER A 292 -9.60 50.32 -11.24
C SER A 292 -10.69 50.03 -10.20
N ILE A 293 -10.60 48.91 -9.47
CA ILE A 293 -11.66 48.46 -8.55
C ILE A 293 -11.31 48.70 -7.08
N ALA A 294 -10.04 48.55 -6.69
CA ALA A 294 -9.60 48.92 -5.35
C ALA A 294 -8.15 49.36 -5.34
N SER A 295 -7.88 50.48 -4.68
CA SER A 295 -6.53 51.02 -4.44
C SER A 295 -5.73 50.25 -3.40
N ASP A 296 -6.38 49.36 -2.65
CA ASP A 296 -5.86 48.85 -1.38
C ASP A 296 -5.20 47.47 -1.49
N PHE A 297 -5.06 46.93 -2.71
CA PHE A 297 -4.33 45.68 -2.93
C PHE A 297 -2.84 45.88 -2.67
N GLN A 298 -2.30 45.16 -1.68
CA GLN A 298 -0.88 45.27 -1.27
C GLN A 298 0.08 44.53 -2.21
N HIS A 299 -0.42 43.59 -3.02
CA HIS A 299 0.39 42.72 -3.87
C HIS A 299 -0.25 42.55 -5.25
N ASP A 300 0.60 42.35 -6.26
CA ASP A 300 0.16 42.04 -7.62
C ASP A 300 -0.46 40.64 -7.70
N TRP A 301 -1.39 40.47 -8.64
CA TRP A 301 -2.00 39.18 -8.94
C TRP A 301 -1.66 38.72 -10.36
N PRO A 302 -0.44 38.19 -10.61
CA PRO A 302 0.05 37.85 -11.94
C PRO A 302 -0.53 36.54 -12.51
N CYS A 303 -1.57 35.97 -11.89
CA CYS A 303 -2.14 34.69 -12.29
C CYS A 303 -3.00 34.86 -13.55
N SER A 304 -2.43 34.54 -14.70
CA SER A 304 -3.15 34.41 -15.98
C SER A 304 -2.48 33.38 -16.87
N GLY A 305 -3.26 32.71 -17.72
CA GLY A 305 -2.71 31.76 -18.70
C GLY A 305 -3.64 30.61 -19.04
N LYS A 306 -3.08 29.66 -19.80
CA LYS A 306 -3.79 28.45 -20.25
C LYS A 306 -3.68 27.37 -19.18
N ILE A 307 -4.83 26.92 -18.70
CA ILE A 307 -4.94 25.75 -17.81
C ILE A 307 -4.85 24.48 -18.67
N GLU A 308 -4.03 23.52 -18.25
CA GLU A 308 -3.88 22.25 -18.96
C GLU A 308 -4.91 21.21 -18.52
N THR A 309 -5.04 21.01 -17.20
CA THR A 309 -5.99 20.06 -16.61
C THR A 309 -6.84 20.77 -15.58
N LEU A 310 -8.16 20.61 -15.68
CA LEU A 310 -9.14 21.17 -14.77
C LEU A 310 -9.92 20.05 -14.11
N ASN A 311 -9.90 20.01 -12.78
CA ASN A 311 -10.66 19.04 -11.99
C ASN A 311 -11.70 19.77 -11.14
N SER A 312 -12.92 19.24 -11.04
CA SER A 312 -13.85 19.69 -10.02
C SER A 312 -13.71 18.77 -8.81
N CYS A 313 -13.63 19.35 -7.62
CA CYS A 313 -13.88 18.59 -6.40
C CYS A 313 -15.39 18.35 -6.34
N SER A 314 -15.78 17.08 -6.38
CA SER A 314 -17.15 16.60 -6.15
C SER A 314 -17.32 16.13 -4.72
#